data_AF-A0A1Z7M7H6-F1
#
_entry.id   AF-A0A1Z7M7H6-F1
#
_cell.length_a   1.000
_cell.length_b   1.000
_cell.length_c   1.000
_cell.angle_alpha   90.00
_cell.angle_beta   90.00
_cell.angle_gamma   90.00
#
_symmetry.space_group_name_H-M   'P 1'
#
loop_
_entity.id
_entity.type
_entity.pdbx_description
1 polymer ?
#
loop_
_entity_poly.entity_id
_entity_poly.type
_entity_poly.pdbx_seq_one_letter_code
_entity_poly.pdbx_strand_id
1 'polypeptide(L)' 'MEKNTTEKGKAKKQVPLRLSQSLYNEIAQWAEDDFRSMNGQIEYLLTECVKYRKKKLNKE' A
#
# COMPACT_ATOMS: atom_id res chain seq x y z
N MET A 1 -12.07 -10.67 31.75
CA MET A 1 -10.69 -10.17 31.59
C MET A 1 -10.08 -10.91 30.42
N GLU A 2 -10.29 -10.43 29.18
CA GLU A 2 -9.61 -10.97 27.99
C GLU A 2 -9.11 -9.80 27.15
N LYS A 3 -7.82 -9.88 26.83
CA LYS A 3 -6.98 -8.81 26.32
C LYS A 3 -7.14 -8.71 24.81
N ASN A 4 -7.67 -7.60 24.29
CA ASN A 4 -7.71 -7.30 22.85
C ASN A 4 -6.94 -6.00 22.53
N THR A 5 -5.70 -5.89 23.01
CA THR A 5 -4.86 -4.68 22.84
C THR A 5 -3.56 -4.92 22.05
N THR A 6 -3.47 -5.98 21.23
CA THR A 6 -2.23 -6.34 20.49
C THR A 6 -2.36 -6.47 18.97
N GLU A 7 -3.45 -6.04 18.33
CA GLU A 7 -3.67 -6.22 16.87
C GLU A 7 -3.61 -4.92 16.04
N LYS A 8 -3.56 -3.74 16.67
CA LYS A 8 -3.75 -2.45 15.98
C LYS A 8 -2.68 -2.07 14.92
N GLY A 9 -1.57 -2.81 14.84
CA GLY A 9 -0.46 -2.52 13.92
C GLY A 9 -0.26 -3.49 12.77
N LYS A 10 -0.92 -4.66 12.75
CA LYS A 10 -0.69 -5.72 11.74
C LYS A 10 -1.94 -6.21 11.02
N ALA A 11 -3.13 -5.78 11.43
CA ALA A 11 -4.37 -6.17 10.77
C ALA A 11 -4.43 -5.56 9.35
N LYS A 12 -4.25 -6.40 8.33
CA LYS A 12 -4.43 -6.01 6.92
C LYS A 12 -5.92 -5.99 6.59
N LYS A 13 -6.45 -4.81 6.25
CA LYS A 13 -7.82 -4.68 5.77
C LYS A 13 -7.87 -5.00 4.28
N GLN A 14 -8.68 -5.98 3.89
CA GLN A 14 -8.95 -6.26 2.48
C GLN A 14 -9.94 -5.22 1.94
N VAL A 15 -9.60 -4.59 0.82
CA VAL A 15 -10.43 -3.59 0.15
C VAL A 15 -10.53 -3.98 -1.32
N PRO A 16 -11.74 -4.07 -1.90
CA PRO A 16 -11.87 -4.28 -3.33
C PRO A 16 -11.33 -3.06 -4.08
N LEU A 17 -10.33 -3.27 -4.93
CA LEU A 17 -9.68 -2.23 -5.71
C LEU A 17 -10.04 -2.39 -7.18
N ARG A 18 -10.49 -1.31 -7.83
CA ARG A 18 -10.75 -1.27 -9.27
C ARG A 18 -9.62 -0.49 -9.93
N LEU A 19 -8.96 -1.11 -10.91
CA LEU A 19 -7.87 -0.51 -11.68
C LEU A 19 -8.18 -0.67 -13.17
N SER A 20 -7.69 0.25 -14.00
CA SER A 20 -7.64 0.02 -15.44
C SER A 20 -6.62 -1.06 -15.76
N GLN A 21 -6.81 -1.78 -16.87
CA GLN A 21 -5.88 -2.83 -17.28
C GLN A 21 -4.46 -2.31 -17.52
N SER A 22 -4.32 -1.11 -18.11
CA SER A 22 -3.01 -0.48 -18.34
C SER A 22 -2.25 -0.27 -17.03
N LEU A 23 -2.91 0.34 -16.05
CA LEU A 23 -2.29 0.63 -14.76
C LEU A 23 -1.91 -0.66 -14.01
N TYR A 24 -2.76 -1.69 -14.09
CA TYR A 24 -2.43 -3.00 -13.51
C TYR A 24 -1.16 -3.59 -14.13
N ASN A 25 -1.04 -3.55 -15.46
CA ASN A 25 0.13 -4.08 -16.16
C ASN A 25 1.41 -3.31 -15.80
N GLU A 26 1.35 -1.99 -15.73
CA GLU A 26 2.48 -1.14 -15.33
C GLU A 26 2.94 -1.45 -13.89
N ILE A 27 1.99 -1.60 -12.96
CA ILE A 27 2.33 -1.98 -11.57
C ILE A 27 2.89 -3.40 -11.51
N ALA A 28 2.36 -4.33 -12.30
CA ALA A 28 2.83 -5.71 -12.34
C ALA A 28 4.27 -5.80 -12.87
N GLN A 29 4.58 -5.10 -13.96
CA GLN A 29 5.93 -5.05 -14.51
C GLN A 29 6.92 -4.45 -13.49
N TRP A 30 6.54 -3.35 -12.83
CA TRP A 30 7.39 -2.76 -11.81
C TRP A 30 7.58 -3.70 -10.60
N ALA A 31 6.53 -4.43 -10.19
CA ALA A 31 6.67 -5.43 -9.14
C ALA A 31 7.66 -6.54 -9.54
N GLU A 32 7.65 -6.98 -10.80
CA GLU A 32 8.59 -7.97 -11.33
C GLU A 32 10.03 -7.45 -11.33
N ASP A 33 10.25 -6.23 -11.83
CA ASP A 33 11.57 -5.58 -11.87
C ASP A 33 12.20 -5.45 -10.47
N ASP A 34 11.37 -5.20 -9.45
CA ASP A 34 11.80 -5.06 -8.05
C ASP A 34 11.75 -6.39 -7.26
N PHE A 35 11.46 -7.52 -7.91
CA PHE A 35 11.28 -8.85 -7.30
C PHE A 35 10.28 -8.85 -6.12
N ARG A 36 9.17 -8.12 -6.27
CA ARG A 36 8.10 -8.02 -5.27
C ARG A 36 6.82 -8.70 -5.74
N SER A 37 6.02 -9.15 -4.78
CA SER A 37 4.64 -9.53 -5.08
C SER A 37 3.81 -8.32 -5.47
N MET A 38 2.79 -8.54 -6.30
CA MET A 38 1.87 -7.50 -6.73
C MET A 38 1.26 -6.76 -5.50
N ASN A 39 0.73 -7.50 -4.53
CA ASN A 39 0.15 -6.90 -3.31
C ASN A 39 1.18 -6.08 -2.52
N GLY A 40 2.43 -6.55 -2.44
CA GLY A 40 3.52 -5.82 -1.82
C GLY A 40 3.83 -4.51 -2.55
N GLN A 41 3.79 -4.52 -3.88
CA GLN A 41 4.02 -3.33 -4.69
C GLN A 41 2.89 -2.29 -4.52
N ILE A 42 1.63 -2.71 -4.50
CA ILE A 42 0.51 -1.80 -4.20
C ILE A 42 0.63 -1.23 -2.78
N GLU A 43 0.96 -2.04 -1.78
CA GLU A 43 1.14 -1.59 -0.40
C GLU A 43 2.26 -0.54 -0.29
N TYR A 44 3.39 -0.76 -0.98
CA TYR A 44 4.50 0.18 -1.07
C TYR A 44 4.05 1.51 -1.68
N LEU A 45 3.39 1.46 -2.84
CA LEU A 45 2.93 2.65 -3.56
C LEU A 45 1.99 3.51 -2.71
N LEU A 46 0.97 2.88 -2.12
CA LEU A 46 0.02 3.60 -1.25
C LEU A 46 0.71 4.20 -0.02
N THR A 47 1.67 3.48 0.55
CA THR A 47 2.46 3.96 1.69
C THR A 47 3.29 5.19 1.32
N GLU A 48 3.98 5.16 0.19
CA GLU A 48 4.78 6.28 -0.29
C GLU A 48 3.92 7.49 -0.64
N CYS A 49 2.76 7.29 -1.27
CA CYS A 49 1.80 8.38 -1.54
C CYS A 49 1.33 9.06 -0.25
N VAL A 50 1.00 8.30 0.80
CA VAL A 50 0.58 8.86 2.10
C VAL A 50 1.73 9.61 2.77
N LYS A 51 2.94 9.05 2.76
CA LYS A 51 4.14 9.72 3.31
C LYS A 51 4.43 11.02 2.57
N TYR A 52 4.36 11.02 1.24
CA TYR A 52 4.55 12.21 0.41
C TYR A 52 3.53 13.30 0.76
N ARG A 53 2.25 12.94 0.87
CA ARG A 53 1.19 13.89 1.27
C ARG A 53 1.46 14.49 2.66
N LYS A 54 1.83 13.68 3.64
CA LYS A 54 2.14 14.15 5.00
C LYS A 54 3.35 15.09 5.02
N LYS A 55 4.41 14.77 4.27
CA LYS A 55 5.59 15.63 4.14
C LYS A 55 5.25 16.98 3.51
N LYS A 56 4.33 17.02 2.54
CA LYS A 56 3.86 18.25 1.91
C LYS A 56 3.10 19.13 2.91
N LEU A 57 2.16 18.56 3.66
CA LEU A 57 1.36 19.27 4.66
C LEU A 57 2.17 19.89 5.81
N ASN A 58 3.33 19.32 6.14
CA ASN A 58 4.19 19.84 7.22
C ASN A 58 5.15 20.94 6.76
N LYS A 59 5.17 21.27 5.47
CA LYS A 59 6.03 22.31 4.87
C LYS A 59 5.23 23.58 4.51
N GLU A 60 3.93 23.59 4.75
CA GLU A 60 3.01 24.74 4.67
C GLU A 60 2.69 25.22 6.08
#